data_AF-A0A5C8BRM4-F1
#
_entry.id   AF-A0A5C8BRM4-F1
#
_cell.length_a   1.000
_cell.length_b   1.000
_cell.length_c   1.000
_cell.angle_alpha   90.00
_cell.angle_beta   90.00
_cell.angle_gamma   90.00
#
_symmetry.space_group_name_H-M   'P 1'
#
loop_
_entity.id
_entity.type
_entity.pdbx_description
1 polymer ?
#
loop_
_entity_poly.entity_id
_entity_poly.type
_entity_poly.pdbx_seq_one_letter_code
_entity_poly.pdbx_strand_id
1 'polypeptide(L)'
;MKNSVPTKTPMDESPPLIISSDPHFLRHAHNWCAALGKSATEYRPSASFGRQWQTADFVLIDAEAAHLIAAKQVARRTNVFLIGEPSIDNLKSAVAVGATQVIRFDGNDVVTVLAEAVEGTGEACVISVMGACGGVGASTLATALACATARQQRSVVLVDGDHTSGGIELVLGAERAEGLRWADLEATTGHITVPELREALPSRHGVDVLSFGRGAQDVVSGSSVVSTLVRGYDAVIADVPRRLDALSSELVNRSVAIVLVVPLRLSGVVAAERLLPQLTDGGAQVLVVARAAPGGLDRRELAARLGVPVIDHMPTQRRIFADVEHGLGPRRGAPLRVSSTILEMVGLS
;
A
#
# COMPACT_ATOMS: atom_id res chain seq x y z
N MET A 1 -42.73 -10.43 -24.23
CA MET A 1 -41.84 -9.34 -23.77
C MET A 1 -40.53 -9.97 -23.32
N LYS A 2 -39.45 -9.75 -24.08
CA LYS A 2 -38.09 -10.19 -23.71
C LYS A 2 -37.42 -9.01 -22.99
N ASN A 3 -37.06 -9.20 -21.72
CA ASN A 3 -36.32 -8.20 -20.96
C ASN A 3 -34.85 -8.24 -21.39
N SER A 4 -34.43 -7.19 -22.09
CA SER A 4 -33.04 -6.86 -22.39
C SER A 4 -32.34 -6.41 -21.11
N VAL A 5 -31.31 -7.16 -20.72
CA VAL A 5 -30.32 -6.76 -19.70
C VAL A 5 -29.47 -5.63 -20.31
N PRO A 6 -29.22 -4.51 -19.60
CA PRO A 6 -28.34 -3.46 -20.11
C PRO A 6 -26.88 -3.96 -20.07
N THR A 7 -26.29 -4.13 -21.26
CA THR A 7 -24.85 -4.30 -21.45
C THR A 7 -24.12 -3.05 -20.96
N LYS A 8 -23.32 -3.22 -19.91
CA LYS A 8 -22.37 -2.22 -19.39
C LYS A 8 -21.39 -1.85 -20.49
N THR A 9 -21.36 -0.56 -20.87
CA THR A 9 -20.36 0.02 -21.77
C THR A 9 -18.95 -0.21 -21.19
N PRO A 10 -17.93 -0.61 -21.99
CA PRO A 10 -16.58 -0.79 -21.46
C PRO A 10 -16.02 0.56 -21.01
N MET A 11 -15.59 0.63 -19.75
CA MET A 11 -14.83 1.74 -19.22
C MET A 11 -13.43 1.73 -19.86
N ASP A 12 -12.92 2.91 -20.17
CA ASP A 12 -11.60 3.24 -20.73
C ASP A 12 -10.48 2.21 -20.37
N GLU A 13 -10.23 1.22 -21.22
CA GLU A 13 -9.19 0.20 -21.00
C GLU A 13 -7.82 0.78 -21.37
N SER A 14 -6.92 0.91 -20.39
CA SER A 14 -5.56 1.38 -20.64
C SER A 14 -4.67 0.19 -21.07
N PRO A 15 -4.15 0.16 -22.30
CA PRO A 15 -3.51 -1.05 -22.83
C PRO A 15 -2.27 -1.44 -22.00
N PRO A 16 -2.01 -2.75 -21.78
CA PRO A 16 -0.76 -3.22 -21.21
C PRO A 16 0.45 -2.71 -21.99
N LEU A 17 1.55 -2.43 -21.30
CA LEU A 17 2.79 -1.95 -21.91
C LEU A 17 3.81 -3.09 -21.99
N ILE A 18 4.37 -3.32 -23.18
CA ILE A 18 5.47 -4.28 -23.38
C ILE A 18 6.73 -3.48 -23.70
N ILE A 19 7.80 -3.69 -22.93
CA ILE A 19 9.10 -3.07 -23.15
C ILE A 19 10.12 -4.16 -23.48
N SER A 20 10.54 -4.19 -24.74
CA SER A 20 11.51 -5.17 -25.23
C SER A 20 12.12 -4.72 -26.56
N SER A 21 13.30 -5.25 -26.87
CA SER A 21 13.82 -5.23 -28.25
C SER A 21 13.87 -6.61 -28.89
N ASP A 22 13.54 -7.68 -28.14
CA ASP A 22 13.61 -9.07 -28.59
C ASP A 22 12.30 -9.48 -29.30
N PRO A 23 12.33 -9.75 -30.61
CA PRO A 23 11.15 -10.18 -31.36
C PRO A 23 10.55 -11.50 -30.84
N HIS A 24 11.35 -12.36 -30.19
CA HIS A 24 10.86 -13.62 -29.62
C HIS A 24 10.01 -13.37 -28.37
N PHE A 25 10.52 -12.58 -27.44
CA PHE A 25 9.78 -12.11 -26.27
C PHE A 25 8.49 -11.39 -26.67
N LEU A 26 8.56 -10.43 -27.60
CA LEU A 26 7.41 -9.64 -28.03
C LEU A 26 6.23 -10.51 -28.49
N ARG A 27 6.49 -11.55 -29.29
CA ARG A 27 5.43 -12.49 -29.73
C ARG A 27 4.76 -13.20 -28.56
N HIS A 28 5.54 -13.67 -27.58
CA HIS A 28 4.99 -14.36 -26.41
C HIS A 28 4.22 -13.40 -25.50
N ALA A 29 4.76 -12.20 -25.24
CA ALA A 29 4.10 -11.16 -24.47
C ALA A 29 2.76 -10.75 -25.08
N HIS A 30 2.69 -10.60 -26.41
CA HIS A 30 1.42 -10.37 -27.10
C HIS A 30 0.44 -11.54 -26.94
N ASN A 31 0.92 -12.78 -27.02
CA ASN A 31 0.06 -13.96 -26.82
C ASN A 31 -0.49 -14.03 -25.39
N TRP A 32 0.33 -13.72 -24.38
CA TRP A 32 -0.13 -13.68 -22.98
C TRP A 32 -1.17 -12.58 -22.77
N CYS A 33 -0.93 -11.37 -23.26
CA CYS A 33 -1.92 -10.29 -23.20
C CYS A 33 -3.23 -10.66 -23.91
N ALA A 34 -3.15 -11.28 -25.09
CA ALA A 34 -4.31 -11.73 -25.83
C ALA A 34 -5.10 -12.82 -25.11
N ALA A 35 -4.42 -13.73 -24.40
CA ALA A 35 -5.07 -14.74 -23.55
C ALA A 35 -5.89 -14.12 -22.41
N LEU A 36 -5.52 -12.90 -21.97
CA LEU A 36 -6.26 -12.10 -20.99
C LEU A 36 -7.32 -11.18 -21.62
N GLY A 37 -7.54 -11.28 -22.94
CA GLY A 37 -8.46 -10.41 -23.67
C GLY A 37 -7.95 -8.98 -23.87
N LYS A 38 -6.66 -8.68 -23.64
CA LYS A 38 -6.09 -7.33 -23.71
C LYS A 38 -5.20 -7.12 -24.94
N SER A 39 -5.24 -5.92 -25.49
CA SER A 39 -4.34 -5.49 -26.58
C SER A 39 -3.22 -4.62 -26.03
N ALA A 40 -1.98 -5.10 -26.12
CA ALA A 40 -0.82 -4.41 -25.56
C ALA A 40 -0.17 -3.42 -26.55
N THR A 41 0.47 -2.38 -26.01
CA THR A 41 1.31 -1.43 -26.77
C THR A 41 2.78 -1.75 -26.55
N GLU A 42 3.54 -1.89 -27.64
CA GLU A 42 4.98 -2.17 -27.62
C GLU A 42 5.82 -0.88 -27.62
N TYR A 43 6.86 -0.85 -26.79
CA TYR A 43 7.91 0.18 -26.81
C TYR A 43 9.30 -0.43 -26.75
N ARG A 44 10.25 0.21 -27.44
CA ARG A 44 11.68 -0.11 -27.26
C ARG A 44 12.20 0.49 -25.95
N PRO A 45 13.20 -0.14 -25.28
CA PRO A 45 13.82 0.39 -24.06
C PRO A 45 14.42 1.79 -24.22
N SER A 46 14.84 2.16 -25.43
CA SER A 46 15.40 3.47 -25.75
C SER A 46 14.35 4.57 -25.97
N ALA A 47 13.08 4.21 -26.21
CA ALA A 47 12.01 5.16 -26.50
C ALA A 47 11.52 5.90 -25.24
N SER A 48 10.75 6.97 -25.46
CA SER A 48 10.06 7.70 -24.39
C SER A 48 8.67 7.09 -24.17
N PHE A 49 8.48 6.44 -23.03
CA PHE A 49 7.24 5.74 -22.67
C PHE A 49 6.64 6.21 -21.33
N GLY A 50 7.09 7.34 -20.77
CA GLY A 50 6.73 7.76 -19.40
C GLY A 50 5.23 7.89 -19.13
N ARG A 51 4.44 8.40 -20.08
CA ARG A 51 2.97 8.49 -19.94
C ARG A 51 2.34 7.09 -19.98
N GLN A 52 2.70 6.27 -20.96
CA GLN A 52 2.19 4.92 -21.13
C GLN A 52 2.58 4.01 -19.97
N TRP A 53 3.79 4.18 -19.44
CA TRP A 53 4.26 3.51 -18.25
C TRP A 53 3.36 3.78 -17.05
N GLN A 54 2.93 5.02 -16.86
CA GLN A 54 2.06 5.38 -15.74
C GLN A 54 0.61 4.92 -15.94
N THR A 55 0.10 4.95 -17.18
CA THR A 55 -1.32 4.64 -17.44
C THR A 55 -1.59 3.18 -17.73
N ALA A 56 -0.61 2.35 -18.12
CA ALA A 56 -0.84 0.96 -18.52
C ALA A 56 -1.51 0.12 -17.43
N ASP A 57 -2.27 -0.90 -17.79
CA ASP A 57 -2.85 -1.82 -16.80
C ASP A 57 -1.76 -2.65 -16.08
N PHE A 58 -0.75 -3.08 -16.82
CA PHE A 58 0.47 -3.72 -16.32
C PHE A 58 1.62 -3.53 -17.33
N VAL A 59 2.85 -3.76 -16.88
CA VAL A 59 4.06 -3.63 -17.70
C VAL A 59 4.79 -4.96 -17.75
N LEU A 60 5.11 -5.44 -18.96
CA LEU A 60 5.96 -6.61 -19.21
C LEU A 60 7.33 -6.14 -19.71
N ILE A 61 8.39 -6.63 -19.09
CA ILE A 61 9.77 -6.24 -19.41
C ILE A 61 10.63 -7.50 -19.49
N ASP A 62 11.40 -7.66 -20.56
CA ASP A 62 12.42 -8.71 -20.59
C ASP A 62 13.66 -8.32 -19.76
N ALA A 63 14.52 -9.30 -19.47
CA ALA A 63 15.73 -9.10 -18.67
C ALA A 63 16.69 -8.02 -19.24
N GLU A 64 16.90 -7.98 -20.56
CA GLU A 64 17.80 -7.02 -21.21
C GLU A 64 17.22 -5.60 -21.14
N ALA A 65 15.93 -5.45 -21.44
CA ALA A 65 15.20 -4.20 -21.33
C ALA A 65 15.22 -3.66 -19.90
N ALA A 66 15.02 -4.52 -18.90
CA ALA A 66 15.07 -4.14 -17.49
C ALA A 66 16.46 -3.60 -17.09
N HIS A 67 17.53 -4.23 -17.57
CA HIS A 67 18.89 -3.74 -17.35
C HIS A 67 19.12 -2.35 -17.96
N LEU A 68 18.65 -2.13 -19.19
CA LEU A 68 18.82 -0.86 -19.91
C LEU A 68 18.03 0.30 -19.30
N ILE A 69 16.84 0.03 -18.75
CA ILE A 69 15.98 1.07 -18.15
C ILE A 69 16.26 1.29 -16.66
N ALA A 70 16.94 0.36 -15.97
CA ALA A 70 17.31 0.50 -14.56
C ALA A 70 18.08 1.81 -14.28
N ALA A 71 18.89 2.28 -15.22
CA ALA A 71 19.63 3.53 -15.13
C ALA A 71 18.76 4.79 -15.34
N LYS A 72 17.55 4.66 -15.89
CA LYS A 72 16.66 5.77 -16.26
C LYS A 72 15.73 6.25 -15.14
N GLN A 73 15.78 5.63 -13.95
CA GLN A 73 14.94 5.96 -12.79
C GLN A 73 13.45 6.12 -13.16
N VAL A 74 12.88 5.06 -13.75
CA VAL A 74 11.45 5.03 -14.07
C VAL A 74 10.62 5.19 -12.79
N ALA A 75 9.54 5.97 -12.89
CA ALA A 75 8.67 6.22 -11.75
C ALA A 75 8.03 4.90 -11.27
N ARG A 76 8.06 4.65 -9.96
CA ARG A 76 7.52 3.41 -9.41
C ARG A 76 6.01 3.30 -9.67
N ARG A 77 5.60 2.07 -9.94
CA ARG A 77 4.20 1.64 -10.03
C ARG A 77 4.17 0.15 -9.72
N THR A 78 2.99 -0.39 -9.52
CA THR A 78 2.82 -1.82 -9.33
C THR A 78 2.35 -2.47 -10.65
N ASN A 79 2.23 -3.80 -10.66
CA ASN A 79 2.02 -4.60 -11.87
C ASN A 79 3.13 -4.45 -12.93
N VAL A 80 4.38 -4.38 -12.48
CA VAL A 80 5.56 -4.46 -13.36
C VAL A 80 6.15 -5.86 -13.27
N PHE A 81 6.22 -6.58 -14.38
CA PHE A 81 6.68 -7.97 -14.42
C PHE A 81 7.94 -8.06 -15.26
N LEU A 82 9.02 -8.52 -14.63
CA LEU A 82 10.23 -8.88 -15.35
C LEU A 82 10.12 -10.35 -15.76
N ILE A 83 10.27 -10.64 -17.05
CA ILE A 83 10.25 -12.00 -17.57
C ILE A 83 11.67 -12.40 -17.95
N GLY A 84 12.18 -13.46 -17.33
CA GLY A 84 13.53 -13.95 -17.55
C GLY A 84 13.98 -14.94 -16.49
N GLU A 85 15.20 -15.45 -16.64
CA GLU A 85 15.80 -16.34 -15.64
C GLU A 85 16.04 -15.57 -14.33
N PRO A 86 15.69 -16.12 -13.14
CA PRO A 86 15.93 -15.47 -11.85
C PRO A 86 17.42 -15.50 -11.45
N SER A 87 18.26 -14.78 -12.19
CA SER A 87 19.67 -14.54 -11.86
C SER A 87 19.83 -13.35 -10.91
N ILE A 88 20.98 -13.26 -10.22
CA ILE A 88 21.29 -12.13 -9.32
C ILE A 88 21.20 -10.79 -10.06
N ASP A 89 21.66 -10.74 -11.31
CA ASP A 89 21.65 -9.51 -12.10
C ASP A 89 20.22 -9.10 -12.49
N ASN A 90 19.38 -10.07 -12.87
CA ASN A 90 17.97 -9.82 -13.18
C ASN A 90 17.18 -9.41 -11.93
N LEU A 91 17.50 -9.96 -10.75
CA LEU A 91 16.91 -9.54 -9.49
C LEU A 91 17.29 -8.10 -9.13
N LYS A 92 18.54 -7.69 -9.35
CA LYS A 92 18.95 -6.28 -9.17
C LYS A 92 18.22 -5.35 -10.14
N SER A 93 18.13 -5.73 -11.40
CA SER A 93 17.39 -4.98 -12.41
C SER A 93 15.89 -4.90 -12.07
N ALA A 94 15.28 -5.99 -11.63
CA ALA A 94 13.91 -6.02 -11.14
C ALA A 94 13.68 -5.00 -10.02
N VAL A 95 14.55 -4.97 -9.01
CA VAL A 95 14.48 -4.00 -7.91
C VAL A 95 14.61 -2.56 -8.43
N ALA A 96 15.57 -2.30 -9.33
CA ALA A 96 15.82 -0.97 -9.87
C ALA A 96 14.64 -0.42 -10.69
N VAL A 97 13.91 -1.28 -11.40
CA VAL A 97 12.74 -0.90 -12.21
C VAL A 97 11.42 -1.00 -11.45
N GLY A 98 11.46 -1.45 -10.20
CA GLY A 98 10.26 -1.65 -9.37
C GLY A 98 9.39 -2.83 -9.81
N ALA A 99 9.99 -3.87 -10.41
CA ALA A 99 9.27 -5.08 -10.79
C ALA A 99 8.67 -5.77 -9.55
N THR A 100 7.37 -6.04 -9.62
CA THR A 100 6.60 -6.76 -8.60
C THR A 100 7.04 -8.22 -8.52
N GLN A 101 7.43 -8.82 -9.65
CA GLN A 101 7.87 -10.21 -9.71
C GLN A 101 8.82 -10.46 -10.89
N VAL A 102 9.74 -11.43 -10.73
CA VAL A 102 10.51 -12.04 -11.82
C VAL A 102 9.86 -13.38 -12.15
N ILE A 103 9.41 -13.56 -13.39
CA ILE A 103 8.72 -14.77 -13.86
C ILE A 103 9.59 -15.45 -14.92
N ARG A 104 9.73 -16.78 -14.85
CA ARG A 104 10.47 -17.53 -15.87
C ARG A 104 9.68 -17.52 -17.19
N PHE A 105 10.42 -17.43 -18.29
CA PHE A 105 9.84 -17.33 -19.64
C PHE A 105 9.16 -18.63 -20.12
N ASP A 106 9.40 -19.77 -19.46
CA ASP A 106 9.00 -21.12 -19.89
C ASP A 106 7.71 -21.67 -19.25
N GLY A 107 7.01 -20.88 -18.43
CA GLY A 107 5.85 -21.36 -17.65
C GLY A 107 4.48 -21.11 -18.28
N ASN A 108 3.58 -22.10 -18.18
CA ASN A 108 2.12 -21.92 -18.28
C ASN A 108 1.58 -20.93 -17.21
N ASP A 109 2.39 -20.64 -16.19
CA ASP A 109 2.03 -19.82 -15.04
C ASP A 109 2.03 -18.31 -15.37
N VAL A 110 2.65 -17.87 -16.47
CA VAL A 110 2.71 -16.43 -16.82
C VAL A 110 1.31 -15.85 -17.02
N VAL A 111 0.44 -16.56 -17.76
CA VAL A 111 -0.93 -16.09 -17.99
C VAL A 111 -1.73 -16.07 -16.69
N THR A 112 -1.56 -17.06 -15.82
CA THR A 112 -2.23 -17.11 -14.51
C THR A 112 -1.80 -15.95 -13.61
N VAL A 113 -0.49 -15.73 -13.46
CA VAL A 113 0.06 -14.61 -12.66
C VAL A 113 -0.37 -13.25 -13.22
N LEU A 114 -0.41 -13.11 -14.55
CA LEU A 114 -0.89 -11.88 -15.18
C LEU A 114 -2.41 -11.72 -15.05
N ALA A 115 -3.20 -12.79 -15.10
CA ALA A 115 -4.65 -12.75 -14.86
C ALA A 115 -4.94 -12.24 -13.45
N GLU A 116 -4.26 -12.78 -12.44
CA GLU A 116 -4.34 -12.33 -11.04
C GLU A 116 -3.96 -10.85 -10.88
N ALA A 117 -2.97 -10.38 -11.64
CA ALA A 117 -2.56 -8.98 -11.64
C ALA A 117 -3.57 -8.04 -12.34
N VAL A 118 -4.26 -8.55 -13.36
CA VAL A 118 -5.18 -7.82 -14.24
C VAL A 118 -6.59 -7.72 -13.67
N GLU A 119 -7.05 -8.73 -12.95
CA GLU A 119 -8.35 -8.72 -12.27
C GLU A 119 -8.43 -7.65 -11.16
N GLY A 120 -7.27 -7.21 -10.64
CA GLY A 120 -7.13 -6.06 -9.73
C GLY A 120 -7.10 -4.73 -10.48
N THR A 121 -8.26 -4.25 -10.93
CA THR A 121 -8.39 -2.95 -11.61
C THR A 121 -8.23 -1.79 -10.62
N GLY A 122 -7.01 -1.30 -10.45
CA GLY A 122 -6.69 -0.09 -9.68
C GLY A 122 -6.06 -0.43 -8.34
N GLU A 123 -4.73 -0.38 -8.28
CA GLU A 123 -3.94 -0.60 -7.07
C GLU A 123 -4.47 0.24 -5.91
N ALA A 124 -4.59 -0.39 -4.74
CA ALA A 124 -5.04 0.26 -3.53
C ALA A 124 -4.26 1.56 -3.29
N CYS A 125 -4.96 2.59 -2.85
CA CYS A 125 -4.30 3.75 -2.27
C CYS A 125 -3.65 3.33 -0.95
N VAL A 126 -2.33 3.11 -0.97
CA VAL A 126 -1.57 2.71 0.22
C VAL A 126 -1.18 3.95 1.01
N ILE A 127 -1.55 3.98 2.29
CA ILE A 127 -1.25 5.09 3.21
C ILE A 127 -0.60 4.51 4.47
N SER A 128 0.67 4.83 4.69
CA SER A 128 1.36 4.49 5.93
C SER A 128 1.13 5.57 6.98
N VAL A 129 0.89 5.17 8.22
CA VAL A 129 0.72 6.04 9.37
C VAL A 129 1.83 5.73 10.38
N MET A 130 2.59 6.75 10.75
CA MET A 130 3.74 6.62 11.64
C MET A 130 3.68 7.67 12.75
N GLY A 131 4.01 7.26 13.98
CA GLY A 131 4.16 8.18 15.10
C GLY A 131 5.62 8.63 15.29
N ALA A 132 5.87 9.94 15.31
CA ALA A 132 7.21 10.48 15.59
C ALA A 132 7.71 10.12 17.01
N CYS A 133 6.81 9.78 17.93
CA CYS A 133 7.13 9.20 19.24
C CYS A 133 6.15 8.07 19.59
N GLY A 134 6.50 7.25 20.59
CA GLY A 134 5.57 6.27 21.14
C GLY A 134 4.35 6.94 21.78
N GLY A 135 3.17 6.33 21.64
CA GLY A 135 1.95 6.78 22.31
C GLY A 135 1.33 8.08 21.77
N VAL A 136 1.74 8.57 20.60
CA VAL A 136 1.19 9.81 20.01
C VAL A 136 -0.18 9.62 19.33
N GLY A 137 -0.61 8.36 19.19
CA GLY A 137 -1.90 7.98 18.58
C GLY A 137 -1.82 7.68 17.08
N ALA A 138 -0.68 7.16 16.59
CA ALA A 138 -0.54 6.71 15.20
C ALA A 138 -1.53 5.57 14.88
N SER A 139 -1.51 4.48 15.63
CA SER A 139 -2.45 3.36 15.53
C SER A 139 -3.91 3.80 15.64
N THR A 140 -4.19 4.77 16.51
CA THR A 140 -5.52 5.37 16.64
C THR A 140 -5.95 6.12 15.38
N LEU A 141 -5.04 6.90 14.78
CA LEU A 141 -5.31 7.61 13.54
C LEU A 141 -5.43 6.64 12.34
N ALA A 142 -4.58 5.61 12.26
CA ALA A 142 -4.64 4.57 11.25
C ALA A 142 -6.00 3.85 11.28
N THR A 143 -6.44 3.43 12.46
CA THR A 143 -7.75 2.80 12.65
C THR A 143 -8.91 3.75 12.30
N ALA A 144 -8.80 5.03 12.69
CA ALA A 144 -9.80 6.03 12.34
C ALA A 144 -9.86 6.28 10.83
N LEU A 145 -8.71 6.30 10.17
CA LEU A 145 -8.59 6.47 8.72
C LEU A 145 -9.24 5.31 7.99
N ALA A 146 -8.93 4.07 8.37
CA ALA A 146 -9.59 2.90 7.80
C ALA A 146 -11.12 2.94 8.00
N CYS A 147 -11.58 3.26 9.21
CA CYS A 147 -13.01 3.43 9.49
C CYS A 147 -13.67 4.59 8.71
N ALA A 148 -12.92 5.64 8.35
CA ALA A 148 -13.41 6.72 7.51
C ALA A 148 -13.51 6.27 6.05
N THR A 149 -12.51 5.53 5.54
CA THR A 149 -12.52 4.96 4.20
C THR A 149 -13.70 4.00 3.99
N ALA A 150 -13.94 3.10 4.96
CA ALA A 150 -15.08 2.18 4.92
C ALA A 150 -16.43 2.93 4.86
N ARG A 151 -16.54 4.10 5.51
CA ARG A 151 -17.76 4.92 5.44
C ARG A 151 -17.99 5.53 4.06
N GLN A 152 -16.95 5.69 3.25
CA GLN A 152 -17.07 6.07 1.84
C GLN A 152 -17.42 4.89 0.93
N GLN A 153 -17.85 3.75 1.51
CA GLN A 153 -18.20 2.53 0.79
C GLN A 153 -17.05 1.96 -0.06
N ARG A 154 -15.80 2.26 0.35
CA ARG A 154 -14.58 1.73 -0.25
C ARG A 154 -14.11 0.51 0.54
N SER A 155 -13.67 -0.52 -0.16
CA SER A 155 -13.00 -1.66 0.43
C SER A 155 -11.66 -1.22 1.03
N VAL A 156 -11.44 -1.55 2.30
CA VAL A 156 -10.23 -1.13 3.01
C VAL A 156 -9.72 -2.23 3.92
N VAL A 157 -8.40 -2.38 3.92
CA VAL A 157 -7.69 -3.22 4.88
C VAL A 157 -6.79 -2.36 5.77
N LEU A 158 -6.82 -2.64 7.07
CA LEU A 158 -5.93 -2.09 8.08
C LEU A 158 -4.82 -3.09 8.36
N VAL A 159 -3.57 -2.70 8.11
CA VAL A 159 -2.40 -3.56 8.22
C VAL A 159 -1.56 -3.14 9.42
N ASP A 160 -1.30 -4.08 10.33
CA ASP A 160 -0.30 -3.93 11.38
C ASP A 160 1.08 -4.19 10.80
N GLY A 161 1.94 -3.17 10.75
CA GLY A 161 3.32 -3.27 10.34
C GLY A 161 4.30 -3.33 11.51
N ASP A 162 3.83 -3.37 12.76
CA ASP A 162 4.68 -3.37 13.96
C ASP A 162 4.42 -4.63 14.82
N HIS A 163 5.24 -5.66 14.61
CA HIS A 163 5.20 -6.91 15.37
C HIS A 163 5.48 -6.72 16.87
N THR A 164 6.05 -5.58 17.28
CA THR A 164 6.36 -5.27 18.68
C THR A 164 5.25 -4.50 19.40
N SER A 165 4.18 -4.13 18.69
CA SER A 165 3.09 -3.32 19.24
C SER A 165 2.05 -4.17 20.00
N GLY A 166 1.11 -3.49 20.68
CA GLY A 166 0.00 -4.16 21.36
C GLY A 166 -1.06 -4.76 20.42
N GLY A 167 -0.89 -4.64 19.10
CA GLY A 167 -1.79 -5.15 18.08
C GLY A 167 -2.86 -4.14 17.68
N ILE A 168 -2.90 -3.81 16.38
CA ILE A 168 -3.89 -2.87 15.81
C ILE A 168 -5.34 -3.33 15.99
N GLU A 169 -5.55 -4.64 16.18
CA GLU A 169 -6.89 -5.23 16.38
C GLU A 169 -7.55 -4.77 17.66
N LEU A 170 -6.80 -4.51 18.73
CA LEU A 170 -7.36 -3.96 19.97
C LEU A 170 -7.94 -2.56 19.73
N VAL A 171 -7.27 -1.76 18.90
CA VAL A 171 -7.71 -0.41 18.55
C VAL A 171 -8.97 -0.47 17.69
N LEU A 172 -9.06 -1.42 16.77
CA LEU A 172 -10.26 -1.67 15.95
C LEU A 172 -11.38 -2.36 16.76
N GLY A 173 -11.04 -3.05 17.85
CA GLY A 173 -11.91 -3.94 18.64
C GLY A 173 -12.24 -5.25 17.94
N ALA A 174 -11.32 -5.75 17.09
CA ALA A 174 -11.45 -6.98 16.31
C ALA A 174 -10.66 -8.17 16.92
N GLU A 175 -10.12 -8.02 18.12
CA GLU A 175 -9.21 -8.99 18.77
C GLU A 175 -9.82 -10.36 19.09
N ARG A 176 -11.14 -10.48 18.95
CA ARG A 176 -11.91 -11.73 19.12
C ARG A 176 -12.48 -12.26 17.80
N ALA A 177 -12.28 -11.55 16.69
CA ALA A 177 -12.75 -11.98 15.39
C ALA A 177 -11.87 -13.12 14.86
N GLU A 178 -12.53 -14.17 14.38
CA GLU A 178 -11.88 -15.28 13.68
C GLU A 178 -11.33 -14.81 12.33
N GLY A 179 -10.28 -15.47 11.84
CA GLY A 179 -9.62 -15.17 10.58
C GLY A 179 -8.10 -15.35 10.66
N LEU A 180 -7.42 -15.20 9.52
CA LEU A 180 -5.98 -15.36 9.39
C LEU A 180 -5.22 -14.12 9.85
N ARG A 181 -4.05 -14.34 10.45
CA ARG A 181 -3.06 -13.33 10.84
C ARG A 181 -1.79 -13.47 9.99
N TRP A 182 -0.85 -12.54 10.15
CA TRP A 182 0.44 -12.58 9.45
C TRP A 182 1.12 -13.96 9.51
N ALA A 183 1.20 -14.56 10.69
CA ALA A 183 1.83 -15.86 10.89
C ALA A 183 1.11 -16.99 10.13
N ASP A 184 -0.21 -16.95 10.03
CA ASP A 184 -0.99 -17.97 9.32
C ASP A 184 -0.80 -17.86 7.80
N LEU A 185 -0.76 -16.61 7.29
CA LEU A 185 -0.53 -16.35 5.87
C LEU A 185 0.90 -16.69 5.44
N GLU A 186 1.91 -16.47 6.29
CA GLU A 186 3.28 -16.90 6.01
C GLU A 186 3.46 -18.42 6.06
N ALA A 187 2.72 -19.11 6.94
CA ALA A 187 2.75 -20.57 7.02
C ALA A 187 2.06 -21.27 5.84
N THR A 188 1.27 -20.53 5.05
CA THR A 188 0.51 -21.08 3.92
C THR A 188 1.45 -21.37 2.74
N THR A 189 1.59 -22.64 2.38
CA THR A 189 2.32 -23.07 1.18
C THR A 189 1.42 -22.93 -0.04
N GLY A 190 1.43 -21.77 -0.72
CA GLY A 190 0.67 -21.55 -1.94
C GLY A 190 0.45 -20.08 -2.25
N HIS A 191 -0.05 -19.79 -3.45
CA HIS A 191 -0.57 -18.47 -3.79
C HIS A 191 -1.94 -18.30 -3.14
N ILE A 192 -2.17 -17.17 -2.47
CA ILE A 192 -3.49 -16.81 -1.92
C ILE A 192 -4.11 -15.79 -2.88
N THR A 193 -5.26 -16.13 -3.43
CA THR A 193 -5.98 -15.23 -4.34
C THR A 193 -6.63 -14.07 -3.57
N VAL A 194 -6.98 -13.00 -4.27
CA VAL A 194 -7.69 -11.85 -3.66
C VAL A 194 -8.99 -12.26 -2.96
N PRO A 195 -9.90 -13.04 -3.59
CA PRO A 195 -11.14 -13.45 -2.93
C PRO A 195 -10.90 -14.27 -1.66
N GLU A 196 -9.97 -15.24 -1.72
CA GLU A 196 -9.60 -16.06 -0.56
C GLU A 196 -9.04 -15.21 0.58
N LEU A 197 -8.18 -14.24 0.25
CA LEU A 197 -7.62 -13.33 1.26
C LEU A 197 -8.72 -12.49 1.92
N ARG A 198 -9.69 -11.96 1.16
CA ARG A 198 -10.78 -11.14 1.71
C ARG A 198 -11.71 -11.95 2.60
N GLU A 199 -12.01 -13.19 2.25
CA GLU A 199 -12.84 -14.08 3.08
C GLU A 199 -12.11 -14.55 4.34
N ALA A 200 -10.78 -14.66 4.28
CA ALA A 200 -9.98 -15.18 5.36
C ALA A 200 -9.62 -14.14 6.43
N LEU A 201 -9.64 -12.85 6.12
CA LEU A 201 -9.26 -11.81 7.09
C LEU A 201 -10.38 -11.51 8.08
N PRO A 202 -10.04 -11.25 9.36
CA PRO A 202 -10.98 -10.69 10.32
C PRO A 202 -11.51 -9.35 9.81
N SER A 203 -12.79 -9.09 10.07
CA SER A 203 -13.44 -7.84 9.66
C SER A 203 -14.23 -7.21 10.80
N ARG A 204 -14.16 -5.89 10.90
CA ARG A 204 -15.00 -5.13 11.83
C ARG A 204 -15.25 -3.71 11.35
N HIS A 205 -16.48 -3.23 11.53
CA HIS A 205 -16.92 -1.90 11.07
C HIS A 205 -16.72 -1.67 9.55
N GLY A 206 -16.72 -2.73 8.74
CA GLY A 206 -16.43 -2.67 7.31
C GLY A 206 -14.95 -2.48 6.98
N VAL A 207 -14.06 -2.76 7.94
CA VAL A 207 -12.60 -2.73 7.78
C VAL A 207 -12.08 -4.15 8.00
N ASP A 208 -11.42 -4.69 6.99
CA ASP A 208 -10.68 -5.94 7.12
C ASP A 208 -9.34 -5.65 7.80
N VAL A 209 -8.80 -6.56 8.61
CA VAL A 209 -7.58 -6.31 9.38
C VAL A 209 -6.58 -7.44 9.25
N LEU A 210 -5.34 -7.10 8.92
CA LEU A 210 -4.21 -8.01 8.95
C LEU A 210 -3.26 -7.61 10.08
N SER A 211 -3.16 -8.45 11.10
CA SER A 211 -2.35 -8.19 12.29
C SER A 211 -1.44 -9.37 12.64
N PHE A 212 -0.61 -9.21 13.67
CA PHE A 212 0.21 -10.28 14.25
C PHE A 212 -0.55 -11.17 15.25
N GLY A 213 -1.80 -10.84 15.58
CA GLY A 213 -2.59 -11.56 16.59
C GLY A 213 -1.92 -11.56 17.97
N ARG A 214 -2.08 -12.67 18.71
CA ARG A 214 -1.52 -12.84 20.07
C ARG A 214 -0.14 -13.50 20.10
N GLY A 215 0.33 -14.02 18.96
CA GLY A 215 1.61 -14.70 18.82
C GLY A 215 2.52 -13.89 17.93
N ALA A 216 3.12 -12.82 18.45
CA ALA A 216 4.04 -11.99 17.71
C ALA A 216 5.25 -12.82 17.24
N GLN A 217 5.45 -12.89 15.92
CA GLN A 217 6.62 -13.45 15.25
C GLN A 217 7.07 -12.48 14.17
N ASP A 218 8.38 -12.49 13.88
CA ASP A 218 8.94 -11.70 12.78
C ASP A 218 8.39 -12.20 11.44
N VAL A 219 7.84 -11.29 10.65
CA VAL A 219 7.46 -11.54 9.25
C VAL A 219 8.70 -11.39 8.39
N VAL A 220 9.04 -12.45 7.63
CA VAL A 220 10.32 -12.53 6.90
C VAL A 220 10.33 -11.61 5.69
N SER A 221 9.20 -11.45 5.00
CA SER A 221 9.11 -10.53 3.86
C SER A 221 7.73 -9.93 3.63
N GLY A 222 6.63 -10.60 3.97
CA GLY A 222 5.25 -10.08 3.78
C GLY A 222 4.83 -9.74 2.33
N SER A 223 5.74 -9.80 1.37
CA SER A 223 5.62 -9.12 0.08
C SER A 223 4.57 -9.68 -0.87
N SER A 224 4.37 -11.00 -0.86
CA SER A 224 3.30 -11.65 -1.61
C SER A 224 1.93 -11.25 -1.06
N VAL A 225 1.78 -11.18 0.27
CA VAL A 225 0.54 -10.79 0.95
C VAL A 225 0.26 -9.31 0.72
N VAL A 226 1.24 -8.43 0.92
CA VAL A 226 1.08 -6.99 0.66
C VAL A 226 0.70 -6.75 -0.80
N SER A 227 1.34 -7.42 -1.74
CA SER A 227 0.96 -7.36 -3.16
C SER A 227 -0.50 -7.77 -3.39
N THR A 228 -0.98 -8.80 -2.69
CA THR A 228 -2.36 -9.28 -2.81
C THR A 228 -3.36 -8.31 -2.18
N LEU A 229 -3.02 -7.70 -1.03
CA LEU A 229 -3.83 -6.63 -0.43
C LEU A 229 -3.94 -5.42 -1.35
N VAL A 230 -2.83 -4.98 -1.95
CA VAL A 230 -2.83 -3.84 -2.87
C VAL A 230 -3.70 -4.10 -4.11
N ARG A 231 -3.79 -5.35 -4.57
CA ARG A 231 -4.69 -5.72 -5.68
C ARG A 231 -6.15 -5.90 -5.26
N GLY A 232 -6.39 -6.19 -3.98
CA GLY A 232 -7.69 -6.64 -3.49
C GLY A 232 -8.58 -5.58 -2.86
N TYR A 233 -8.04 -4.40 -2.57
CA TYR A 233 -8.71 -3.33 -1.82
C TYR A 233 -8.60 -1.98 -2.52
N ASP A 234 -9.55 -1.08 -2.28
CA ASP A 234 -9.46 0.31 -2.74
C ASP A 234 -8.42 1.10 -1.92
N ALA A 235 -8.19 0.71 -0.66
CA ALA A 235 -7.22 1.34 0.22
C ALA A 235 -6.54 0.33 1.15
N VAL A 236 -5.24 0.52 1.36
CA VAL A 236 -4.43 -0.20 2.36
C VAL A 236 -3.92 0.83 3.35
N ILE A 237 -4.39 0.77 4.60
CA ILE A 237 -3.93 1.66 5.66
C ILE A 237 -2.96 0.89 6.54
N ALA A 238 -1.69 1.28 6.53
CA ALA A 238 -0.63 0.60 7.27
C ALA A 238 -0.25 1.38 8.54
N ASP A 239 -0.32 0.76 9.71
CA ASP A 239 0.28 1.29 10.94
C ASP A 239 1.73 0.80 11.03
N VAL A 240 2.72 1.70 10.93
CA VAL A 240 4.13 1.32 10.80
C VAL A 240 5.01 1.84 11.94
N PRO A 241 6.01 1.06 12.39
CA PRO A 241 6.95 1.47 13.42
C PRO A 241 7.92 2.52 12.89
N ARG A 242 8.56 3.26 13.81
CA ARG A 242 9.64 4.21 13.44
C ARG A 242 10.91 3.52 12.94
N ARG A 243 11.16 2.30 13.42
CA ARG A 243 12.30 1.50 12.99
C ARG A 243 11.77 0.51 11.97
N LEU A 244 12.10 0.76 10.71
CA LEU A 244 11.59 -0.05 9.62
C LEU A 244 12.36 -1.38 9.54
N ASP A 245 11.61 -2.46 9.60
CA ASP A 245 12.02 -3.81 9.20
C ASP A 245 11.65 -4.05 7.73
N ALA A 246 11.77 -5.30 7.25
CA ALA A 246 11.47 -5.63 5.86
C ALA A 246 10.00 -5.32 5.48
N LEU A 247 9.05 -5.76 6.31
CA LEU A 247 7.62 -5.56 6.07
C LEU A 247 7.24 -4.08 6.10
N SER A 248 7.61 -3.37 7.16
CA SER A 248 7.27 -1.95 7.31
C SER A 248 7.99 -1.08 6.27
N SER A 249 9.20 -1.44 5.85
CA SER A 249 9.87 -0.81 4.71
C SER A 249 9.08 -1.01 3.41
N GLU A 250 8.54 -2.21 3.16
CA GLU A 250 7.71 -2.45 1.98
C GLU A 250 6.42 -1.62 2.00
N LEU A 251 5.70 -1.60 3.11
CA LEU A 251 4.47 -0.82 3.28
C LEU A 251 4.74 0.68 3.03
N VAL A 252 5.83 1.22 3.61
CA VAL A 252 6.26 2.59 3.37
C VAL A 252 6.63 2.83 1.91
N ASN A 253 7.38 1.93 1.28
CA ASN A 253 7.79 2.06 -0.13
C ASN A 253 6.64 2.02 -1.13
N ARG A 254 5.52 1.36 -0.80
CA ARG A 254 4.31 1.32 -1.63
C ARG A 254 3.36 2.48 -1.36
N SER A 255 3.58 3.23 -0.29
CA SER A 255 2.68 4.29 0.13
C SER A 255 2.71 5.48 -0.82
N VAL A 256 1.55 5.96 -1.24
CA VAL A 256 1.44 7.25 -1.96
C VAL A 256 1.55 8.42 -0.99
N ALA A 257 1.18 8.20 0.26
CA ALA A 257 1.29 9.17 1.34
C ALA A 257 1.72 8.52 2.65
N ILE A 258 2.55 9.23 3.42
CA ILE A 258 2.97 8.85 4.76
C ILE A 258 2.45 9.89 5.74
N VAL A 259 1.55 9.50 6.62
CA VAL A 259 0.99 10.35 7.67
C VAL A 259 1.88 10.27 8.90
N LEU A 260 2.62 11.35 9.18
CA LEU A 260 3.49 11.46 10.34
C LEU A 260 2.78 12.21 11.48
N VAL A 261 2.49 11.52 12.58
CA VAL A 261 1.86 12.09 13.78
C VAL A 261 2.93 12.64 14.71
N VAL A 262 2.94 13.96 14.92
CA VAL A 262 3.99 14.65 15.67
C VAL A 262 3.41 15.40 16.88
N PRO A 263 3.83 15.11 18.11
CA PRO A 263 3.35 15.84 19.27
C PRO A 263 3.96 17.24 19.33
N LEU A 264 3.15 18.24 19.70
CA LEU A 264 3.54 19.65 19.87
C LEU A 264 4.40 19.87 21.13
N ARG A 265 5.56 19.21 21.16
CA ARG A 265 6.61 19.32 22.18
C ARG A 265 7.96 19.14 21.50
N LEU A 266 9.01 19.77 22.02
CA LEU A 266 10.33 19.82 21.40
C LEU A 266 10.88 18.42 21.03
N SER A 267 10.78 17.44 21.93
CA SER A 267 11.24 16.07 21.66
C SER A 267 10.50 15.38 20.52
N GLY A 268 9.23 15.73 20.30
CA GLY A 268 8.44 15.26 19.16
C GLY A 268 8.93 15.82 17.85
N VAL A 269 9.22 17.13 17.84
CA VAL A 269 9.74 17.81 16.65
C VAL A 269 11.10 17.26 16.25
N VAL A 270 12.03 17.15 17.20
CA VAL A 270 13.38 16.61 16.95
C VAL A 270 13.32 15.16 16.47
N ALA A 271 12.38 14.36 16.97
CA ALA A 271 12.19 12.99 16.48
C ALA A 271 11.66 12.99 15.04
N ALA A 272 10.71 13.87 14.71
CA ALA A 272 10.20 14.02 13.34
C ALA A 272 11.27 14.51 12.36
N GLU A 273 12.09 15.49 12.73
CA GLU A 273 13.24 15.98 11.93
C GLU A 273 14.19 14.85 11.53
N ARG A 274 14.39 13.86 12.41
CA ARG A 274 15.26 12.69 12.13
C ARG A 274 14.62 11.66 11.21
N LEU A 275 13.29 11.54 11.24
CA LEU A 275 12.55 10.58 10.42
C LEU A 275 12.32 11.10 9.00
N LEU A 276 12.12 12.41 8.85
CA LEU A 276 11.72 13.02 7.58
C LEU A 276 12.58 12.63 6.38
N PRO A 277 13.94 12.69 6.44
CA PRO A 277 14.77 12.31 5.30
C PRO A 277 14.47 10.90 4.80
N GLN A 278 14.35 9.94 5.72
CA GLN A 278 14.08 8.53 5.41
C GLN A 278 12.70 8.33 4.77
N LEU A 279 11.71 9.15 5.16
CA LEU A 279 10.35 9.06 4.61
C LEU A 279 10.23 9.76 3.25
N THR A 280 11.02 10.80 3.00
CA THR A 280 11.01 11.54 1.73
C THR A 280 11.78 10.85 0.62
N ASP A 281 12.79 10.03 0.96
CA ASP A 281 13.63 9.32 -0.02
C ASP A 281 12.82 8.37 -0.92
N GLY A 282 11.67 7.89 -0.45
CA GLY A 282 10.78 6.97 -1.19
C GLY A 282 9.84 7.63 -2.20
N GLY A 283 9.83 8.97 -2.31
CA GLY A 283 8.95 9.71 -3.23
C GLY A 283 7.49 9.86 -2.78
N ALA A 284 7.10 9.25 -1.65
CA ALA A 284 5.79 9.41 -1.05
C ALA A 284 5.60 10.82 -0.48
N GLN A 285 4.37 11.34 -0.52
CA GLN A 285 4.05 12.61 0.11
C GLN A 285 3.98 12.46 1.64
N VAL A 286 4.79 13.22 2.37
CA VAL A 286 4.70 13.23 3.84
C VAL A 286 3.66 14.24 4.31
N LEU A 287 2.63 13.75 5.00
CA LEU A 287 1.54 14.55 5.56
C LEU A 287 1.69 14.63 7.09
N VAL A 288 1.96 15.82 7.63
CA VAL A 288 2.16 15.98 9.08
C VAL A 288 0.86 16.28 9.80
N VAL A 289 0.54 15.47 10.81
CA VAL A 289 -0.58 15.71 11.74
C VAL A 289 -0.03 16.10 13.10
N ALA A 290 -0.34 17.31 13.56
CA ALA A 290 0.07 17.77 14.88
C ALA A 290 -0.77 17.13 15.98
N ARG A 291 -0.15 16.55 17.01
CA ARG A 291 -0.82 16.03 18.21
C ARG A 291 -0.64 17.02 19.36
N ALA A 292 -1.73 17.43 19.98
CA ALA A 292 -1.65 18.27 21.18
C ALA A 292 -0.83 17.57 22.28
N ALA A 293 0.11 18.32 22.86
CA ALA A 293 0.95 17.88 23.96
C ALA A 293 1.16 19.07 24.92
N PRO A 294 1.44 18.81 26.20
CA PRO A 294 2.00 19.84 27.09
C PRO A 294 3.36 20.27 26.51
N GLY A 295 3.55 21.55 26.21
CA GLY A 295 4.81 21.98 25.59
C GLY A 295 4.89 23.34 24.92
N GLY A 296 3.80 24.10 24.82
CA GLY A 296 3.80 25.49 24.32
C GLY A 296 4.10 25.67 22.82
N LEU A 297 4.62 24.65 22.13
CA LEU A 297 4.88 24.68 20.69
C LEU A 297 3.56 24.76 19.91
N ASP A 298 3.49 25.64 18.92
CA ASP A 298 2.33 25.74 18.04
C ASP A 298 2.56 25.03 16.69
N ARG A 299 1.50 24.95 15.88
CA ARG A 299 1.53 24.28 14.57
C ARG A 299 2.39 25.01 13.54
N ARG A 300 2.52 26.33 13.63
CA ARG A 300 3.29 27.14 12.68
C ARG A 300 4.78 26.93 12.92
N GLU A 301 5.18 26.91 14.19
CA GLU A 301 6.55 26.59 14.59
C GLU A 301 6.93 25.15 14.18
N LEU A 302 6.00 24.19 14.32
CA LEU A 302 6.20 22.83 13.83
C LEU A 302 6.44 22.79 12.31
N ALA A 303 5.57 23.43 11.52
CA ALA A 303 5.70 23.45 10.06
C ALA A 303 7.02 24.12 9.63
N ALA A 304 7.40 25.22 10.27
CA ALA A 304 8.63 25.94 9.97
C ALA A 304 9.89 25.09 10.25
N ARG A 305 9.88 24.31 11.35
CA ARG A 305 11.00 23.43 11.71
C ARG A 305 11.13 22.22 10.80
N LEU A 306 10.00 21.61 10.44
CA LEU A 306 9.99 20.39 9.64
C LEU A 306 10.17 20.65 8.14
N GLY A 307 9.93 21.87 7.66
CA GLY A 307 10.00 22.19 6.23
C GLY A 307 8.90 21.52 5.39
N VAL A 308 7.89 20.94 6.05
CA VAL A 308 6.72 20.28 5.41
C VAL A 308 5.41 20.79 6.03
N PRO A 309 4.32 20.86 5.25
CA PRO A 309 3.06 21.39 5.74
C PRO A 309 2.40 20.49 6.80
N VAL A 310 1.86 21.13 7.85
CA VAL A 310 1.04 20.48 8.88
C VAL A 310 -0.44 20.51 8.46
N ILE A 311 -0.95 19.37 8.02
CA ILE A 311 -2.26 19.26 7.36
C ILE A 311 -3.44 19.43 8.31
N ASP A 312 -3.35 18.90 9.53
CA ASP A 312 -4.36 19.09 10.57
C ASP A 312 -3.75 18.85 11.98
N HIS A 313 -4.60 18.87 12.99
CA HIS A 313 -4.26 18.71 14.39
C HIS A 313 -5.25 17.80 15.13
N MET A 314 -4.72 17.01 16.05
CA MET A 314 -5.49 16.18 16.99
C MET A 314 -5.38 16.76 18.40
N PRO A 315 -6.44 17.37 18.96
CA PRO A 315 -6.49 17.75 20.38
C PRO A 315 -6.52 16.52 21.29
N THR A 316 -6.21 16.72 22.57
CA THR A 316 -6.40 15.69 23.60
C THR A 316 -7.89 15.37 23.74
N GLN A 317 -8.25 14.09 23.66
CA GLN A 317 -9.62 13.62 23.81
C GLN A 317 -9.73 12.65 24.98
N ARG A 318 -10.60 12.96 25.95
CA ARG A 318 -10.73 12.16 27.19
C ARG A 318 -11.32 10.77 26.95
N ARG A 319 -12.26 10.64 26.00
CA ARG A 319 -13.03 9.41 25.80
C ARG A 319 -12.37 8.40 24.87
N ILE A 320 -11.42 8.82 24.02
CA ILE A 320 -10.90 7.94 22.97
C ILE A 320 -10.16 6.72 23.53
N PHE A 321 -9.46 6.89 24.64
CA PHE A 321 -8.79 5.78 25.32
C PHE A 321 -9.83 4.78 25.85
N ALA A 322 -10.84 5.27 26.57
CA ALA A 322 -11.93 4.42 27.04
C ALA A 322 -12.66 3.73 25.89
N ASP A 323 -12.95 4.41 24.78
CA ASP A 323 -13.60 3.82 23.62
C ASP A 323 -12.76 2.68 23.02
N VAL A 324 -11.43 2.83 22.96
CA VAL A 324 -10.51 1.75 22.52
C VAL A 324 -10.51 0.58 23.51
N GLU A 325 -10.40 0.84 24.82
CA GLU A 325 -10.41 -0.22 25.85
C GLU A 325 -11.73 -1.03 25.88
N HIS A 326 -12.84 -0.41 25.48
CA HIS A 326 -14.13 -1.10 25.34
C HIS A 326 -14.36 -1.69 23.93
N GLY A 327 -13.34 -1.69 23.07
CA GLY A 327 -13.42 -2.20 21.71
C GLY A 327 -14.42 -1.44 20.84
N LEU A 328 -14.67 -0.15 21.06
CA LEU A 328 -15.54 0.68 20.21
C LEU A 328 -14.79 1.35 19.07
N GLY A 329 -13.46 1.46 19.22
CA GLY A 329 -12.53 2.07 18.29
C GLY A 329 -12.68 3.58 18.14
N PRO A 330 -11.74 4.25 17.44
CA PRO A 330 -11.69 5.70 17.28
C PRO A 330 -12.68 6.23 16.22
N ARG A 331 -13.95 5.85 16.35
CA ARG A 331 -15.00 6.09 15.34
C ARG A 331 -15.74 7.42 15.50
N ARG A 332 -15.23 8.36 16.30
CA ARG A 332 -15.77 9.71 16.52
C ARG A 332 -14.65 10.69 16.88
N GLY A 333 -14.91 11.99 16.77
CA GLY A 333 -14.02 13.02 17.29
C GLY A 333 -12.89 13.40 16.32
N ALA A 334 -11.73 13.72 16.88
CA ALA A 334 -10.66 14.36 16.14
C ALA A 334 -9.98 13.42 15.14
N PRO A 335 -9.70 12.15 15.45
CA PRO A 335 -9.09 11.25 14.47
C PRO A 335 -9.91 11.12 13.20
N LEU A 336 -11.24 10.93 13.30
CA LEU A 336 -12.09 10.88 12.09
C LEU A 336 -12.09 12.18 11.28
N ARG A 337 -12.12 13.34 11.94
CA ARG A 337 -12.05 14.62 11.20
C ARG A 337 -10.74 14.72 10.43
N VAL A 338 -9.62 14.39 11.08
CA VAL A 338 -8.30 14.37 10.45
C VAL A 338 -8.27 13.35 9.31
N SER A 339 -8.90 12.19 9.49
CA SER A 339 -9.03 11.17 8.44
C SER A 339 -9.76 11.71 7.22
N SER A 340 -10.85 12.47 7.38
CA SER A 340 -11.54 13.10 6.24
C SER A 340 -10.60 14.02 5.45
N THR A 341 -9.80 14.85 6.12
CA THR A 341 -8.79 15.69 5.46
C THR A 341 -7.74 14.87 4.72
N ILE A 342 -7.28 13.75 5.30
CA ILE A 342 -6.32 12.85 4.63
C ILE A 342 -6.96 12.23 3.38
N LEU A 343 -8.21 11.74 3.48
CA LEU A 343 -8.93 11.13 2.35
C LEU A 343 -9.15 12.10 1.20
N GLU A 344 -9.47 13.37 1.48
CA GLU A 344 -9.57 14.42 0.47
C GLU A 344 -8.23 14.64 -0.24
N MET A 345 -7.12 14.69 0.50
CA MET A 345 -5.78 14.92 -0.08
C MET A 345 -5.32 13.79 -0.99
N VAL A 346 -5.71 12.55 -0.71
CA VAL A 346 -5.33 11.35 -1.48
C VAL A 346 -6.41 10.91 -2.48
N GLY A 347 -7.50 11.66 -2.63
CA GLY A 347 -8.54 11.40 -3.64
C GLY A 347 -9.50 10.25 -3.31
N LEU A 348 -9.66 9.91 -2.02
CA LEU A 348 -10.53 8.84 -1.54
C LEU A 348 -11.85 9.33 -0.90
N SER A 349 -12.06 10.65 -0.82
CA SER A 349 -13.26 11.29 -0.26
C SER A 349 -14.54 10.99 -1.02
#